data_AF-A0A2M6GE16-F1
#
_entry.id   AF-A0A2M6GE16-F1
#
_cell.length_a   1.000
_cell.length_b   1.000
_cell.length_c   1.000
_cell.angle_alpha   90.00
_cell.angle_beta   90.00
_cell.angle_gamma   90.00
#
_symmetry.space_group_name_H-M   'P 1'
#
loop_
_entity.id
_entity.type
_entity.pdbx_description
1 polymer ?
#
loop_
_entity_poly.entity_id
_entity_poly.type
_entity_poly.pdbx_seq_one_letter_code
_entity_poly.pdbx_strand_id
1 'polypeptide(L)'
;MGQASDSSQAAVSKSYYLVFYKPGRLNRFPFYTGQNITFKLVNDKKYYSGPITAIHQDSFVFWDTEVSLSRVDKIRLENHTPLLKVVRAGSNLLRESGKLFTIVGGINFLALPNHRQDGLITAGFGLTAYAVGRGGKALQNRSYKLNKNRVLKIREM
;
A
#
# COMPACT_ATOMS: atom_id res chain seq x y z
N MET A 1 8.48 62.53 -11.23
CA MET A 1 9.11 61.33 -10.65
C MET A 1 8.05 60.24 -10.64
N GLY A 2 8.10 59.34 -11.62
CA GLY A 2 7.10 58.27 -11.78
C GLY A 2 7.43 57.08 -10.88
N GLN A 3 6.46 56.62 -10.09
CA GLN A 3 6.52 55.35 -9.39
C GLN A 3 6.30 54.22 -10.40
N ALA A 4 7.30 53.37 -10.60
CA ALA A 4 7.15 52.10 -11.27
C ALA A 4 6.52 51.11 -10.30
N SER A 5 5.26 50.73 -10.57
CA SER A 5 4.56 49.66 -9.88
C SER A 5 4.99 48.33 -10.48
N ASP A 6 5.98 47.68 -9.86
CA ASP A 6 6.31 46.28 -10.13
C ASP A 6 5.14 45.40 -9.70
N SER A 7 4.37 44.97 -10.69
CA SER A 7 3.33 43.97 -10.54
C SER A 7 3.98 42.59 -10.59
N SER A 8 4.51 42.14 -9.45
CA SER A 8 4.85 40.73 -9.25
C SER A 8 3.55 39.91 -9.29
N GLN A 9 3.16 39.45 -10.49
CA GLN A 9 2.13 38.42 -10.64
C GLN A 9 2.60 37.19 -9.85
N ALA A 10 2.03 37.00 -8.66
CA ALA A 10 2.16 35.76 -7.92
C ALA A 10 1.67 34.63 -8.84
N ALA A 11 2.59 33.82 -9.35
CA ALA A 11 2.25 32.65 -10.13
C ALA A 11 1.33 31.78 -9.26
N VAL A 12 0.06 31.70 -9.65
CA VAL A 12 -0.94 30.86 -8.97
C VAL A 12 -0.36 29.44 -8.94
N SER A 13 0.06 28.98 -7.76
CA SER A 13 0.65 27.66 -7.60
C SER A 13 -0.42 26.62 -7.93
N LYS A 14 -0.37 26.07 -9.14
CA LYS A 14 -1.27 25.00 -9.55
C LYS A 14 -0.98 23.76 -8.71
N SER A 15 -2.02 23.28 -8.02
CA SER A 15 -1.93 22.04 -7.26
C SER A 15 -2.25 20.85 -8.16
N TYR A 16 -1.42 19.81 -8.11
CA TYR A 16 -1.56 18.60 -8.91
C TYR A 16 -1.85 17.39 -8.02
N TYR A 17 -2.56 16.39 -8.57
CA TYR A 17 -2.76 15.09 -7.94
C TYR A 17 -2.58 13.94 -8.94
N LEU A 18 -2.10 12.78 -8.47
CA LEU A 18 -2.02 11.57 -9.30
C LEU A 18 -3.35 10.83 -9.26
N VAL A 19 -3.73 10.21 -10.36
CA VAL A 19 -4.91 9.37 -10.48
C VAL A 19 -4.57 8.10 -11.22
N PHE A 20 -4.85 6.97 -10.58
CA PHE A 20 -4.87 5.70 -11.29
C PHE A 20 -6.25 5.47 -11.92
N TYR A 21 -6.26 5.35 -13.25
CA TYR A 21 -7.45 5.04 -14.04
C TYR A 21 -7.50 3.55 -14.37
N LYS A 22 -8.66 2.93 -14.16
CA LYS A 22 -8.93 1.53 -14.49
C LYS A 22 -10.16 1.43 -15.40
N PRO A 23 -10.11 0.66 -16.49
CA PRO A 23 -11.23 0.56 -17.42
C PRO A 23 -12.38 -0.23 -16.76
N GLY A 24 -13.62 0.16 -17.05
CA GLY A 24 -14.83 -0.53 -16.56
C GLY A 24 -15.11 -0.39 -15.06
N ARG A 25 -14.38 0.48 -14.34
CA ARG A 25 -14.73 0.87 -12.96
C ARG A 25 -14.80 2.38 -12.85
N LEU A 26 -15.89 2.87 -12.27
CA LEU A 26 -16.06 4.30 -11.96
C LEU A 26 -15.02 4.81 -10.95
N ASN A 27 -14.45 3.91 -10.14
CA ASN A 27 -13.48 4.27 -9.12
C ASN A 27 -12.14 4.66 -9.74
N ARG A 28 -11.89 5.96 -9.75
CA ARG A 28 -10.57 6.59 -9.86
C ARG A 28 -9.91 6.55 -8.48
N PHE A 29 -8.63 6.21 -8.42
CA PHE A 29 -7.89 6.22 -7.16
C PHE A 29 -6.97 7.44 -7.16
N PRO A 30 -7.38 8.56 -6.53
CA PRO A 30 -6.54 9.74 -6.40
C PRO A 30 -5.46 9.51 -5.34
N PHE A 31 -4.28 10.07 -5.60
CA PHE A 31 -3.18 10.19 -4.66
C PHE A 31 -2.77 11.66 -4.58
N TYR A 32 -2.69 12.15 -3.36
CA TYR A 32 -2.28 13.51 -3.06
C TYR A 32 -0.88 13.54 -2.43
N THR A 33 -0.26 14.71 -2.44
CA THR A 33 0.96 14.96 -1.65
C THR A 33 0.73 14.56 -0.18
N GLY A 34 1.72 13.91 0.41
CA GLY A 34 1.67 13.33 1.76
C GLY A 34 1.09 11.91 1.82
N GLN A 35 0.39 11.43 0.77
CA GLN A 35 -0.15 10.08 0.76
C GLN A 35 0.88 9.04 0.33
N ASN A 36 0.75 7.83 0.91
CA ASN A 36 1.59 6.71 0.55
C ASN A 36 1.21 6.16 -0.83
N ILE A 37 2.20 6.01 -1.70
CA ILE A 37 2.10 5.29 -2.96
C ILE A 37 3.01 4.06 -2.90
N THR A 38 2.55 2.95 -3.47
CA THR A 38 3.39 1.78 -3.70
C THR A 38 3.48 1.51 -5.20
N PHE A 39 4.68 1.57 -5.75
CA PHE A 39 4.90 1.41 -7.18
C PHE A 39 6.16 0.60 -7.48
N LYS A 40 6.32 0.25 -8.75
CA LYS A 40 7.47 -0.46 -9.29
C LYS A 40 7.90 0.21 -10.58
N LEU A 41 9.19 0.47 -10.71
CA LEU A 41 9.77 1.06 -11.90
C LEU A 41 9.95 0.01 -13.01
N VAL A 42 9.98 0.48 -14.25
CA VAL A 42 10.38 -0.31 -15.43
C VAL A 42 11.79 -0.85 -15.21
N ASN A 43 11.99 -2.12 -15.53
CA ASN A 43 13.24 -2.87 -15.34
C ASN A 43 13.70 -3.09 -13.89
N ASP A 44 12.92 -2.64 -12.90
CA ASP A 44 13.20 -2.99 -11.51
C ASP A 44 12.62 -4.36 -11.16
N LYS A 45 13.09 -4.96 -10.07
CA LYS A 45 12.48 -6.13 -9.43
C LYS A 45 11.68 -5.74 -8.19
N LYS A 46 12.07 -4.68 -7.48
CA LYS A 46 11.51 -4.30 -6.17
C LYS A 46 10.30 -3.37 -6.30
N TYR A 47 9.51 -3.31 -5.22
CA TYR A 47 8.47 -2.29 -5.04
C TYR A 47 9.00 -1.23 -4.08
N TYR A 48 8.73 0.03 -4.42
CA TYR A 48 8.96 1.19 -3.57
C TYR A 48 7.65 1.57 -2.90
N SER A 49 7.69 1.92 -1.62
CA SER A 49 6.51 2.31 -0.87
C SER A 49 6.85 3.43 0.10
N GLY A 50 6.05 4.49 0.11
CA GLY A 50 6.30 5.68 0.93
C GLY A 50 5.49 6.88 0.46
N PRO A 51 5.63 8.03 1.13
CA PRO A 51 4.84 9.21 0.86
C PRO A 51 5.27 9.90 -0.44
N ILE A 52 4.31 10.48 -1.16
CA ILE A 52 4.56 11.41 -2.26
C ILE A 52 4.90 12.77 -1.65
N THR A 53 6.07 13.32 -1.92
CA THR A 53 6.50 14.61 -1.34
C THR A 53 6.09 15.80 -2.20
N ALA A 54 6.01 15.63 -3.53
CA ALA A 54 5.48 16.63 -4.44
C ALA A 54 4.94 15.97 -5.72
N ILE A 55 4.09 16.70 -6.46
CA ILE A 55 3.50 16.24 -7.72
C ILE A 55 3.65 17.38 -8.72
N HIS A 56 4.30 17.09 -9.85
CA HIS A 56 4.47 18.02 -10.97
C HIS A 56 3.59 17.56 -12.14
N GLN A 57 3.78 18.12 -13.34
CA GLN A 57 2.88 17.89 -14.47
C GLN A 57 2.99 16.48 -15.09
N ASP A 58 4.17 15.87 -15.09
CA ASP A 58 4.46 14.55 -15.67
C ASP A 58 5.28 13.62 -14.76
N SER A 59 5.53 14.07 -13.53
CA SER A 59 6.36 13.39 -12.53
C SER A 59 5.80 13.57 -11.12
N PHE A 60 6.31 12.77 -10.20
CA PHE A 60 6.08 12.93 -8.77
C PHE A 60 7.38 12.72 -8.01
N VAL A 61 7.53 13.39 -6.87
CA VAL A 61 8.71 13.28 -6.02
C VAL A 61 8.46 12.24 -4.94
N PHE A 62 9.41 11.33 -4.81
CA PHE A 62 9.42 10.23 -3.87
C PHE A 62 10.82 10.09 -3.27
N TRP A 63 10.96 10.24 -1.94
CA TRP A 63 12.26 10.27 -1.25
C TRP A 63 13.26 11.19 -1.95
N ASP A 64 12.86 12.44 -2.17
CA ASP A 64 13.66 13.50 -2.82
C ASP A 64 14.13 13.17 -4.24
N THR A 65 13.57 12.10 -4.83
CA THR A 65 13.85 11.69 -6.21
C THR A 65 12.63 11.93 -7.07
N GLU A 66 12.82 12.61 -8.19
CA GLU A 66 11.76 12.82 -9.17
C GLU A 66 11.55 11.56 -10.03
N VAL A 67 10.31 11.08 -10.05
CA VAL A 67 9.88 9.87 -10.76
C VAL A 67 8.90 10.27 -11.86
N SER A 68 9.36 10.22 -13.11
CA SER A 68 8.47 10.38 -14.28
C SER A 68 7.45 9.25 -14.33
N LEU A 69 6.19 9.59 -14.67
CA LEU A 69 5.11 8.61 -14.83
C LEU A 69 5.44 7.52 -15.85
N SER A 70 6.21 7.86 -16.89
CA SER A 70 6.64 6.94 -17.96
C SER A 70 7.52 5.79 -17.43
N ARG A 71 8.23 6.01 -16.32
CA ARG A 71 9.14 5.03 -15.71
C ARG A 71 8.42 4.06 -14.78
N VAL A 72 7.13 4.23 -14.52
CA VAL A 72 6.36 3.35 -13.63
C VAL A 72 5.79 2.17 -14.42
N ASP A 73 6.17 0.94 -14.07
CA ASP A 73 5.63 -0.30 -14.66
C ASP A 73 4.36 -0.77 -13.94
N LYS A 74 4.35 -0.72 -12.61
CA LYS A 74 3.21 -1.18 -11.80
C LYS A 74 2.91 -0.24 -10.66
N ILE A 75 1.63 -0.15 -10.33
CA ILE A 75 1.16 0.41 -9.08
C ILE A 75 0.53 -0.71 -8.24
N ARG A 76 0.65 -0.62 -6.92
CA ARG A 76 -0.04 -1.51 -5.98
C ARG A 76 -1.02 -0.65 -5.21
N LEU A 77 -2.29 -1.04 -5.28
CA LEU A 77 -3.36 -0.39 -4.54
C LEU A 77 -3.74 -1.28 -3.37
N GLU A 78 -3.93 -0.64 -2.22
CA GLU A 78 -4.64 -1.25 -1.11
C GLU A 78 -6.15 -1.18 -1.40
N ASN A 79 -6.82 -2.32 -1.39
CA ASN A 79 -8.23 -2.35 -1.74
C ASN A 79 -9.10 -2.04 -0.51
N HIS A 80 -9.72 -0.86 -0.48
CA HIS A 80 -10.51 -0.39 0.66
C HIS A 80 -12.00 -0.80 0.68
N THR A 81 -12.41 -1.81 -0.11
CA THR A 81 -13.81 -2.29 -0.09
C THR A 81 -14.23 -2.76 1.32
N PRO A 82 -15.48 -2.51 1.76
CA PRO A 82 -15.94 -2.82 3.12
C PRO A 82 -15.69 -4.27 3.55
N LEU A 83 -15.94 -5.24 2.67
CA LEU A 83 -15.67 -6.65 2.91
C LEU A 83 -14.20 -6.92 3.23
N LEU A 84 -13.28 -6.26 2.51
CA LEU A 84 -11.84 -6.41 2.73
C LEU A 84 -11.34 -5.66 3.98
N LYS A 85 -12.08 -4.67 4.49
CA LYS A 85 -11.80 -4.07 5.81
C LYS A 85 -12.05 -5.08 6.94
N VAL A 86 -13.14 -5.84 6.84
CA VAL A 86 -13.43 -6.94 7.78
C VAL A 86 -12.37 -8.03 7.66
N VAL A 87 -11.99 -8.41 6.43
CA VAL A 87 -10.89 -9.36 6.20
C VAL A 87 -9.57 -8.81 6.77
N ARG A 88 -9.30 -7.51 6.70
CA ARG A 88 -8.10 -6.88 7.30
C ARG A 88 -8.09 -6.99 8.82
N ALA A 89 -9.20 -6.67 9.47
CA ALA A 89 -9.34 -6.81 10.92
C ALA A 89 -9.19 -8.27 11.35
N GLY A 90 -9.91 -9.19 10.70
CA GLY A 90 -9.83 -10.63 10.97
C GLY A 90 -8.45 -11.23 10.68
N SER A 91 -7.80 -10.82 9.58
CA SER A 91 -6.45 -11.29 9.23
C SER A 91 -5.41 -10.87 10.26
N ASN A 92 -5.48 -9.64 10.77
CA ASN A 92 -4.58 -9.19 11.82
C ASN A 92 -4.84 -9.93 13.13
N LEU A 93 -6.11 -10.10 13.52
CA LEU A 93 -6.48 -10.83 14.72
C LEU A 93 -5.97 -12.27 14.66
N LEU A 94 -6.24 -12.99 13.57
CA LEU A 94 -5.78 -14.38 13.36
C LEU A 94 -4.25 -14.48 13.32
N ARG A 95 -3.55 -13.47 12.76
CA ARG A 95 -2.09 -13.48 12.72
C ARG A 95 -1.49 -13.34 14.12
N GLU A 96 -1.97 -12.37 14.89
CA GLU A 96 -1.43 -12.10 16.23
C GLU A 96 -1.85 -13.19 17.23
N SER A 97 -3.11 -13.63 17.21
CA SER A 97 -3.57 -14.75 18.03
C SER A 97 -2.87 -16.05 17.65
N GLY A 98 -2.74 -16.34 16.36
CA GLY A 98 -2.04 -17.53 15.88
C GLY A 98 -0.56 -17.56 16.31
N LYS A 99 0.12 -16.42 16.28
CA LYS A 99 1.49 -16.30 16.81
C LYS A 99 1.54 -16.61 18.31
N LEU A 100 0.63 -16.03 19.10
CA LEU A 100 0.56 -16.28 20.55
C LEU A 100 0.30 -17.75 20.86
N PHE A 101 -0.70 -18.38 20.22
CA PHE A 101 -1.01 -19.80 20.43
C PHE A 101 0.11 -20.73 19.95
N THR A 102 0.84 -20.36 18.89
CA THR A 102 2.04 -21.09 18.45
C THR A 102 3.12 -21.08 19.53
N ILE A 103 3.40 -19.91 20.11
CA ILE A 103 4.43 -19.74 21.13
C ILE A 103 4.00 -20.46 22.42
N VAL A 104 2.78 -20.25 22.90
CA VAL A 104 2.25 -20.88 24.11
C VAL A 104 2.21 -22.41 23.95
N GLY A 105 1.72 -22.91 22.81
CA GLY A 105 1.70 -24.33 22.51
C GLY A 105 3.09 -24.94 22.44
N GLY A 106 4.05 -24.24 21.83
CA GLY A 106 5.46 -24.66 21.78
C GLY A 106 6.12 -24.71 23.16
N ILE A 107 5.88 -23.70 24.01
CA ILE A 107 6.36 -23.69 25.40
C ILE A 107 5.75 -24.85 26.18
N ASN A 108 4.44 -25.06 26.10
CA ASN A 108 3.78 -26.16 26.80
C ASN A 108 4.25 -27.53 26.32
N PHE A 109 4.51 -27.70 25.03
CA PHE A 109 5.09 -28.93 24.48
C PHE A 109 6.49 -29.23 25.05
N LEU A 110 7.34 -28.21 25.20
CA LEU A 110 8.72 -28.39 25.68
C LEU A 110 8.80 -28.50 27.20
N ALA A 111 8.01 -27.71 27.94
CA ALA A 111 8.11 -27.57 29.39
C ALA A 111 7.24 -28.57 30.17
N LEU A 112 6.17 -29.10 29.59
CA LEU A 112 5.21 -29.96 30.28
C LEU A 112 5.06 -31.32 29.56
N PRO A 113 5.80 -32.36 29.98
CA PRO A 113 5.78 -33.68 29.34
C PRO A 113 4.39 -34.30 29.26
N ASN A 114 3.56 -34.07 30.30
CA ASN A 114 2.20 -34.61 30.42
C ASN A 114 1.18 -33.88 29.53
N HIS A 115 1.53 -32.70 28.99
CA HIS A 115 0.65 -31.88 28.15
C HIS A 115 1.21 -31.69 26.74
N ARG A 116 2.12 -32.56 26.30
CA ARG A 116 2.73 -32.50 24.98
C ARG A 116 1.72 -32.55 23.85
N GLN A 117 0.70 -33.41 23.97
CA GLN A 117 -0.32 -33.55 22.93
C GLN A 117 -1.17 -32.27 22.82
N ASP A 118 -1.57 -31.69 23.94
CA ASP A 118 -2.30 -30.41 23.98
C ASP A 118 -1.45 -29.24 23.46
N GLY A 119 -0.15 -29.23 23.80
CA GLY A 119 0.83 -28.25 23.31
C GLY A 119 1.01 -28.33 21.79
N LEU A 120 1.11 -29.53 21.21
CA LEU A 120 1.18 -29.75 19.77
C LEU A 120 -0.10 -29.30 19.05
N ILE A 121 -1.27 -29.65 19.59
CA ILE A 121 -2.57 -29.26 19.01
C ILE A 121 -2.70 -27.73 19.02
N THR A 122 -2.40 -27.10 20.16
CA THR A 122 -2.46 -25.65 20.32
C THR A 122 -1.48 -24.93 19.38
N ALA A 123 -0.26 -25.44 19.26
CA ALA A 123 0.73 -24.90 18.34
C ALA A 123 0.30 -25.07 16.87
N GLY A 124 -0.28 -26.22 16.52
CA GLY A 124 -0.80 -26.50 15.18
C GLY A 124 -1.95 -25.56 14.78
N PHE A 125 -2.92 -25.35 15.67
CA PHE A 125 -3.97 -24.35 15.46
C PHE A 125 -3.40 -22.93 15.34
N GLY A 126 -2.44 -22.59 16.20
CA GLY A 126 -1.75 -21.31 16.14
C GLY A 126 -1.07 -21.06 14.79
N LEU A 127 -0.32 -22.04 14.29
CA LEU A 127 0.37 -21.97 12.99
C LEU A 127 -0.62 -21.82 11.83
N THR A 128 -1.72 -22.57 11.88
CA THR A 128 -2.77 -22.52 10.87
C THR A 128 -3.44 -21.15 10.85
N ALA A 129 -3.84 -20.63 12.02
CA ALA A 129 -4.42 -19.29 12.14
C ALA A 129 -3.45 -18.19 11.66
N TYR A 130 -2.17 -18.32 12.00
CA TYR A 130 -1.12 -17.41 11.53
C TYR A 130 -0.99 -17.44 10.00
N ALA A 131 -0.96 -18.63 9.39
CA ALA A 131 -0.87 -18.80 7.95
C ALA A 131 -2.09 -18.21 7.22
N VAL A 132 -3.30 -18.46 7.73
CA VAL A 132 -4.56 -17.89 7.21
C VAL A 132 -4.54 -16.36 7.31
N GLY A 133 -4.16 -15.80 8.46
CA GLY A 133 -4.04 -14.36 8.64
C GLY A 133 -3.02 -13.71 7.70
N ARG A 134 -1.90 -14.38 7.44
CA ARG A 134 -0.89 -13.91 6.48
C ARG A 134 -1.40 -13.95 5.04
N GLY A 135 -2.12 -15.01 4.65
CA GLY A 135 -2.73 -15.15 3.33
C GLY A 135 -3.81 -14.10 3.05
N GLY A 136 -4.68 -13.82 4.02
CA GLY A 136 -5.72 -12.81 3.92
C GLY A 136 -5.18 -11.39 3.67
N LYS A 137 -4.02 -11.05 4.24
CA LYS A 137 -3.32 -9.78 3.99
C LYS A 137 -2.76 -9.68 2.56
N ALA A 138 -2.36 -10.79 1.95
CA ALA A 138 -1.86 -10.79 0.57
C ALA A 138 -2.96 -10.46 -0.45
N LEU A 139 -4.20 -10.92 -0.21
CA LEU A 139 -5.36 -10.68 -1.08
C LEU A 139 -5.84 -9.22 -1.11
N GLN A 140 -5.45 -8.42 -0.11
CA GLN A 140 -5.81 -7.00 0.01
C GLN A 140 -4.96 -6.11 -0.91
N ASN A 141 -3.76 -6.57 -1.27
CA ASN A 141 -2.80 -5.84 -2.07
C ASN A 141 -2.89 -6.26 -3.55
N ARG A 142 -3.55 -5.44 -4.38
CA ARG A 142 -3.62 -5.71 -5.81
C ARG A 142 -2.59 -4.90 -6.56
N SER A 143 -1.69 -5.59 -7.27
CA SER A 143 -0.77 -4.94 -8.20
C SER A 143 -1.39 -4.87 -9.60
N TYR A 144 -1.28 -3.70 -10.21
CA TYR A 144 -1.75 -3.41 -11.55
C TYR A 144 -0.57 -2.99 -12.42
N LYS A 145 -0.34 -3.72 -13.51
CA LYS A 145 0.58 -3.28 -14.56
C LYS A 145 -0.03 -2.10 -15.32
N LEU A 146 0.75 -1.05 -15.50
CA LEU A 146 0.35 0.13 -16.27
C LEU A 146 0.41 -0.21 -17.76
N ASN A 147 -0.65 0.14 -18.48
CA ASN A 147 -0.78 -0.06 -19.93
C ASN A 147 -1.78 0.97 -20.50
N LYS A 148 -2.07 0.93 -21.81
CA LYS A 148 -2.99 1.85 -22.48
C LYS A 148 -4.36 1.99 -21.78
N ASN A 149 -4.85 0.91 -21.15
CA ASN A 149 -6.16 0.90 -20.51
C ASN A 149 -6.07 1.22 -19.00
N ARG A 150 -4.93 0.93 -18.36
CA ARG A 150 -4.66 1.14 -16.93
C ARG A 150 -3.52 2.13 -16.77
N VAL A 151 -3.85 3.41 -16.68
CA VAL A 151 -2.89 4.50 -16.74
C VAL A 151 -2.83 5.25 -15.42
N LEU A 152 -1.62 5.63 -15.04
CA LEU A 152 -1.38 6.63 -14.01
C LEU A 152 -1.29 7.99 -14.72
N LYS A 153 -2.10 8.96 -14.29
CA LYS A 153 -2.18 10.29 -14.88
C LYS A 153 -2.11 11.35 -13.79
N ILE A 154 -1.56 12.51 -14.11
CA ILE A 154 -1.64 13.69 -13.26
C ILE A 154 -2.82 14.56 -13.70
N ARG A 155 -3.48 15.21 -12.74
CA ARG A 155 -4.55 16.18 -12.95
C ARG A 155 -4.31 17.41 -12.10
N GLU A 156 -4.71 18.58 -12.63
CA GLU A 156 -4.83 19.81 -11.85
C GLU A 156 -6.04 19.69 -10.92
N MET A 157 -5.89 20.16 -9.67
CA MET A 157 -6.95 20.22 -8.66
C MET A 157 -8.11 21.11 -9.09
#